data_AF-A0A5D9CBR2-F1
#
_entry.id   AF-A0A5D9CBR2-F1
#
_cell.length_a   1.000
_cell.length_b   1.000
_cell.length_c   1.000
_cell.angle_alpha   90.00
_cell.angle_beta   90.00
_cell.angle_gamma   90.00
#
_symmetry.space_group_name_H-M   'P 1'
#
loop_
_entity.id
_entity.type
_entity.pdbx_description
1 polymer ?
#
loop_
_entity_poly.entity_id
_entity_poly.type
_entity_poly.pdbx_seq_one_letter_code
_entity_poly.pdbx_strand_id
1 'polypeptide(L)'
;MPPYHRDMLTDAQIAEAAPTDRAYKMADSNGLYLYITRAGAKSWRLKYRFGGHEQRLTFGLYPEITVERARELRDQARLLLKAKQDPRRALEVVAQRDAAFFLLTPPETEGTPNVYFVRQASGLIKIGVTRNLPARLAQLQLGGDRPLELMGVLSGGFATEGMLHRLFAESAVGGEWFTPSPRLLEFIEENIEVAG
;
A
#
# COMPACT_ATOMS: atom_id res chain seq x y z
N MET A 1 29.75 -30.76 18.63
CA MET A 1 29.20 -29.99 17.50
C MET A 1 28.15 -29.03 18.04
N PRO A 2 28.22 -27.72 17.79
CA PRO A 2 27.16 -26.82 18.21
C PRO A 2 25.93 -27.00 17.29
N PRO A 3 24.69 -26.81 17.79
CA PRO A 3 23.48 -27.04 17.02
C PRO A 3 23.30 -25.97 15.93
N TYR A 4 22.79 -26.36 14.76
CA TYR A 4 22.39 -25.43 13.70
C TYR A 4 21.21 -24.58 14.19
N HIS A 5 21.44 -23.30 14.46
CA HIS A 5 20.39 -22.28 14.55
C HIS A 5 20.58 -21.33 13.37
N ARG A 6 19.91 -21.65 12.26
CA ARG A 6 19.82 -20.79 11.07
C ARG A 6 18.38 -20.86 10.59
N ASP A 7 17.80 -19.72 10.21
CA ASP A 7 16.64 -19.57 9.30
C ASP A 7 15.27 -19.18 9.87
N MET A 8 15.14 -18.77 11.14
CA MET A 8 13.88 -18.16 11.64
C MET A 8 14.16 -16.82 12.33
N LEU A 9 13.43 -15.79 11.92
CA LEU A 9 13.55 -14.45 12.49
C LEU A 9 12.91 -14.39 13.88
N THR A 10 13.58 -13.72 14.81
CA THR A 10 13.02 -13.36 16.11
C THR A 10 12.53 -11.91 16.10
N ASP A 11 11.60 -11.58 16.99
CA ASP A 11 11.09 -10.21 17.10
C ASP A 11 12.21 -9.20 17.38
N ALA A 12 13.17 -9.56 18.23
CA ALA A 12 14.37 -8.75 18.49
C ALA A 12 15.17 -8.46 17.20
N GLN A 13 15.43 -9.48 16.37
CA GLN A 13 16.14 -9.30 15.10
C GLN A 13 15.37 -8.40 14.13
N ILE A 14 14.03 -8.50 14.14
CA ILE A 14 13.16 -7.68 13.29
C ILE A 14 13.15 -6.22 13.77
N ALA A 15 13.06 -6.02 15.09
CA ALA A 15 13.09 -4.70 15.71
C ALA A 15 14.43 -3.98 15.44
N GLU A 16 15.55 -4.67 15.63
CA GLU A 16 16.92 -4.17 15.40
C GLU A 16 17.24 -3.93 13.92
N ALA A 17 16.43 -4.44 13.00
CA ALA A 17 16.66 -4.29 11.58
C ALA A 17 16.57 -2.83 11.13
N ALA A 18 17.73 -2.21 10.86
CA ALA A 18 17.85 -0.82 10.48
C ALA A 18 17.83 -0.62 8.95
N PRO A 19 17.26 0.49 8.46
CA PRO A 19 17.37 0.84 7.04
C PRO A 19 18.83 0.93 6.57
N THR A 20 19.07 0.51 5.33
CA THR A 20 20.37 0.68 4.65
C THR A 20 20.22 1.59 3.43
N ASP A 21 21.32 1.88 2.73
CA ASP A 21 21.34 2.67 1.49
C ASP A 21 20.49 2.06 0.35
N ARG A 22 20.15 0.78 0.47
CA ARG A 22 19.27 0.03 -0.43
C ARG A 22 18.24 -0.80 0.34
N ALA A 23 17.16 -1.17 -0.34
CA ALA A 23 16.21 -2.12 0.22
C ALA A 23 16.84 -3.53 0.29
N TYR A 24 16.52 -4.28 1.34
CA TYR A 24 17.06 -5.62 1.56
C TYR A 24 16.00 -6.55 2.14
N LYS A 25 16.35 -7.85 2.20
CA LYS A 25 15.47 -8.92 2.67
C LYS A 25 16.14 -9.63 3.84
N MET A 26 15.37 -9.88 4.89
CA MET A 26 15.73 -10.80 5.95
C MET A 26 14.89 -12.05 5.78
N ALA A 27 15.54 -13.16 5.46
CA ALA A 27 14.86 -14.43 5.25
C ALA A 27 14.35 -14.96 6.58
N ASP A 28 13.09 -15.38 6.59
CA ASP A 28 12.59 -16.34 7.58
C ASP A 28 12.62 -17.72 6.88
N SER A 29 11.51 -18.45 6.92
CA SER A 29 11.43 -19.83 6.49
C SER A 29 10.40 -20.02 5.38
N ASN A 30 10.60 -21.05 4.55
CA ASN A 30 9.59 -21.50 3.57
C ASN A 30 9.16 -20.43 2.55
N GLY A 31 10.10 -19.54 2.18
CA GLY A 31 9.87 -18.45 1.24
C GLY A 31 9.28 -17.18 1.88
N LEU A 32 8.97 -17.20 3.18
CA LEU A 32 8.64 -16.00 3.96
C LEU A 32 9.91 -15.19 4.22
N TYR A 33 9.81 -13.87 4.09
CA TYR A 33 10.88 -12.94 4.41
C TYR A 33 10.29 -11.60 4.83
N LEU A 34 11.05 -10.89 5.65
CA LEU A 34 10.82 -9.48 5.91
C LEU A 34 11.52 -8.66 4.83
N TYR A 35 10.79 -7.77 4.18
CA TYR A 35 11.33 -6.81 3.23
C TYR A 35 11.45 -5.44 3.89
N ILE A 36 12.66 -4.90 3.90
CA ILE A 36 12.99 -3.65 4.56
C ILE A 36 13.43 -2.66 3.50
N THR A 37 12.80 -1.50 3.49
CA THR A 37 13.12 -0.44 2.55
C THR A 37 14.29 0.42 3.02
N ARG A 38 14.82 1.21 2.09
CA ARG A 38 15.74 2.30 2.43
C ARG A 38 15.12 3.29 3.43
N ALA A 39 13.80 3.49 3.39
CA ALA A 39 13.07 4.35 4.32
C ALA A 39 12.82 3.70 5.71
N GLY A 40 13.12 2.42 5.89
CA GLY A 40 12.99 1.71 7.16
C GLY A 40 11.66 0.99 7.37
N ALA A 41 10.69 1.17 6.48
CA ALA A 41 9.43 0.43 6.51
C ALA A 41 9.67 -1.07 6.24
N LYS A 42 8.98 -1.91 7.03
CA LYS A 42 9.17 -3.36 7.12
C LYS A 42 7.87 -4.05 6.71
N SER A 43 7.93 -4.99 5.76
CA SER A 43 6.74 -5.71 5.27
C SER A 43 7.00 -7.21 5.15
N TRP A 44 6.02 -8.02 5.58
CA TRP A 44 6.07 -9.47 5.43
C TRP A 44 5.68 -9.89 4.03
N ARG A 45 6.53 -10.70 3.39
CA ARG A 45 6.30 -11.17 2.03
C ARG A 45 6.61 -12.65 1.89
N LEU A 46 5.81 -13.33 1.08
CA LEU A 46 6.01 -14.71 0.69
C LEU A 46 6.40 -14.79 -0.79
N LYS A 47 7.53 -15.42 -1.07
CA LYS A 47 7.94 -15.83 -2.41
C LYS A 47 7.39 -17.23 -2.68
N TYR A 48 6.68 -17.43 -3.79
CA TYR A 48 6.10 -18.73 -4.14
C TYR A 48 6.08 -18.95 -5.66
N ARG A 49 5.67 -20.14 -6.11
CA ARG A 49 5.44 -20.43 -7.52
C ARG A 49 4.01 -20.92 -7.72
N PHE A 50 3.35 -20.44 -8.77
CA PHE A 50 2.01 -20.85 -9.15
C PHE A 50 1.86 -20.79 -10.67
N GLY A 51 1.26 -21.81 -11.27
CA GLY A 51 1.10 -21.90 -12.73
C GLY A 51 2.43 -21.88 -13.50
N GLY A 52 3.51 -22.39 -12.91
CA GLY A 52 4.85 -22.39 -13.54
C GLY A 52 5.63 -21.07 -13.39
N HIS A 53 5.03 -20.01 -12.85
CA HIS A 53 5.67 -18.70 -12.67
C HIS A 53 5.98 -18.41 -11.21
N GLU A 54 7.08 -17.68 -10.98
CA GLU A 54 7.40 -17.14 -9.66
C GLU A 54 6.52 -15.93 -9.35
N GLN A 55 5.96 -15.91 -8.14
CA GLN A 55 5.06 -14.89 -7.65
C GLN A 55 5.44 -14.46 -6.23
N ARG A 56 4.85 -13.35 -5.79
CA ARG A 56 5.08 -12.75 -4.47
C ARG A 56 3.77 -12.32 -3.83
N LEU A 57 3.56 -12.65 -2.57
CA LEU A 57 2.42 -12.21 -1.77
C LEU A 57 2.93 -11.31 -0.66
N THR A 58 2.24 -10.20 -0.37
CA THR A 58 2.53 -9.34 0.78
C THR A 58 1.43 -9.58 1.80
N PHE A 59 1.82 -9.81 3.06
CA PHE A 59 0.89 -10.08 4.15
C PHE A 59 0.51 -8.81 4.91
N GLY A 60 1.42 -7.86 5.02
CA GLY A 60 1.20 -6.59 5.71
C GLY A 60 2.50 -5.99 6.23
N LEU A 61 2.40 -4.89 6.96
CA LEU A 61 3.51 -4.21 7.62
C LEU A 61 3.81 -4.85 8.98
N TYR A 62 5.04 -4.68 9.46
CA TYR A 62 5.40 -4.91 10.86
C TYR A 62 5.46 -3.52 11.54
N PRO A 63 4.93 -3.36 12.78
CA PRO A 63 4.52 -4.40 13.72
C PRO A 63 3.07 -4.90 13.63
N GLU A 64 2.25 -4.36 12.72
CA GLU A 64 0.82 -4.69 12.59
C GLU A 64 0.58 -6.18 12.33
N ILE A 65 1.45 -6.79 11.53
CA ILE A 65 1.57 -8.24 11.35
C ILE A 65 2.83 -8.71 12.08
N THR A 66 2.64 -9.45 13.16
CA THR A 66 3.75 -10.07 13.90
C THR A 66 4.41 -11.19 13.08
N VAL A 67 5.60 -11.64 13.50
CA VAL A 67 6.28 -12.75 12.84
C VAL A 67 5.49 -14.06 12.94
N GLU A 68 4.81 -14.30 14.06
CA GLU A 68 3.91 -15.44 14.26
C GLU A 68 2.75 -15.38 13.27
N ARG A 69 2.09 -14.23 13.18
CA ARG A 69 0.96 -14.04 12.26
C ARG A 69 1.39 -14.20 10.80
N ALA A 70 2.57 -13.70 10.44
CA ALA A 70 3.13 -13.88 9.11
C ALA A 70 3.40 -15.36 8.78
N ARG A 71 3.80 -16.16 9.76
CA ARG A 71 4.00 -17.62 9.61
C ARG A 71 2.69 -18.37 9.45
N GLU A 72 1.65 -17.98 10.19
CA GLU A 72 0.30 -18.54 10.00
C GLU A 72 -0.23 -18.28 8.59
N LEU A 73 -0.13 -17.03 8.12
CA LEU A 73 -0.56 -16.65 6.77
C LEU A 73 0.24 -17.38 5.67
N ARG A 74 1.54 -17.58 5.90
CA ARG A 74 2.38 -18.42 5.04
C ARG A 74 1.87 -19.85 4.98
N ASP A 75 1.52 -20.44 6.11
CA ASP A 75 1.08 -21.84 6.15
C ASP A 75 -0.28 -22.01 5.47
N GLN A 76 -1.20 -21.07 5.67
CA GLN A 76 -2.45 -21.00 4.90
C GLN A 76 -2.20 -20.85 3.39
N ALA A 77 -1.30 -19.96 2.98
CA ALA A 77 -0.93 -19.79 1.57
C ALA A 77 -0.37 -21.09 0.98
N ARG A 78 0.43 -21.84 1.74
CA ARG A 78 0.98 -23.14 1.29
C ARG A 78 -0.10 -24.21 1.14
N LEU A 79 -1.14 -24.21 1.99
CA LEU A 79 -2.28 -25.11 1.82
C LEU A 79 -3.04 -24.82 0.52
N LEU A 80 -3.26 -23.54 0.21
CA LEU A 80 -3.89 -23.12 -1.05
C LEU A 80 -3.06 -23.53 -2.27
N LEU A 81 -1.73 -23.36 -2.22
CA LEU A 81 -0.84 -23.80 -3.29
C LEU A 81 -0.90 -25.33 -3.51
N LYS A 82 -0.94 -26.12 -2.43
CA LYS A 82 -1.14 -27.58 -2.52
C LYS A 82 -2.47 -27.93 -3.17
N ALA A 83 -3.52 -27.16 -2.88
CA ALA A 83 -4.83 -27.28 -3.52
C ALA A 83 -4.89 -26.70 -4.95
N LYS A 84 -3.75 -26.26 -5.52
CA LYS A 84 -3.67 -25.59 -6.83
C LYS A 84 -4.55 -24.33 -6.92
N GLN A 85 -4.74 -23.64 -5.81
CA GLN A 85 -5.39 -22.33 -5.74
C GLN A 85 -4.34 -21.23 -5.56
N ASP A 86 -4.55 -20.07 -6.19
CA ASP A 86 -3.64 -18.93 -6.04
C ASP A 86 -3.88 -18.23 -4.69
N PRO A 87 -2.90 -18.21 -3.76
CA PRO A 87 -3.06 -17.58 -2.46
C PRO A 87 -3.39 -16.09 -2.52
N ARG A 88 -2.98 -15.39 -3.60
CA ARG A 88 -3.30 -13.97 -3.79
C ARG A 88 -4.79 -13.68 -3.88
N ARG A 89 -5.60 -14.65 -4.33
CA ARG A 89 -7.04 -14.48 -4.51
C ARG A 89 -7.86 -14.98 -3.34
N ALA A 90 -7.34 -15.95 -2.60
CA ALA A 90 -8.08 -16.69 -1.59
C ALA A 90 -7.77 -16.23 -0.16
N LEU A 91 -6.62 -15.62 0.08
CA LEU A 91 -6.36 -14.93 1.34
C LEU A 91 -6.85 -13.48 1.21
N GLU A 92 -7.76 -13.07 2.10
CA GLU A 92 -8.01 -11.67 2.44
C GLU A 92 -6.81 -11.13 3.25
N VAL A 93 -5.66 -11.23 2.62
CA VAL A 93 -4.50 -10.46 3.02
C VAL A 93 -4.57 -9.17 2.21
N VAL A 94 -3.77 -8.18 2.57
CA VAL A 94 -3.48 -7.04 1.71
C VAL A 94 -2.67 -7.54 0.49
N ALA A 95 -3.26 -8.45 -0.31
CA ALA A 95 -2.89 -8.86 -1.64
C ALA A 95 -3.26 -7.74 -2.62
N GLN A 96 -2.99 -6.50 -2.21
CA GLN A 96 -3.04 -5.38 -3.10
C GLN A 96 -1.64 -5.19 -3.65
N ARG A 97 -1.55 -4.92 -4.94
CA ARG A 97 -0.30 -4.71 -5.70
C ARG A 97 0.43 -3.43 -5.24
N ASP A 98 0.14 -2.93 -4.04
CA ASP A 98 0.23 -1.53 -3.66
C ASP A 98 1.00 -1.29 -2.35
N ALA A 99 1.40 -2.34 -1.62
CA ALA A 99 2.41 -2.20 -0.56
C ALA A 99 3.79 -1.76 -1.11
N ALA A 100 3.98 -1.73 -2.43
CA ALA A 100 5.16 -1.11 -3.03
C ALA A 100 5.16 0.43 -2.87
N PHE A 101 4.02 1.05 -2.59
CA PHE A 101 3.88 2.49 -2.60
C PHE A 101 4.36 3.16 -1.32
N PHE A 102 3.93 2.69 -0.13
CA PHE A 102 4.47 3.18 1.16
C PHE A 102 6.00 2.99 1.30
N LEU A 103 6.58 2.18 0.40
CA LEU A 103 7.97 1.74 0.38
C LEU A 103 8.84 2.46 -0.67
N LEU A 104 8.25 3.28 -1.55
CA LEU A 104 8.94 4.01 -2.62
C LEU A 104 8.76 5.53 -2.55
N THR A 105 7.91 6.04 -1.66
CA THR A 105 7.82 7.48 -1.39
C THR A 105 9.01 7.88 -0.51
N PRO A 106 9.93 8.75 -0.98
CA PRO A 106 11.00 9.25 -0.14
C PRO A 106 10.43 10.01 1.07
N PRO A 107 11.15 10.09 2.20
CA PRO A 107 10.71 10.89 3.33
C PRO A 107 10.48 12.33 2.89
N GLU A 108 9.39 12.87 3.40
CA GLU A 108 8.82 14.17 3.13
C GLU A 108 9.87 15.27 3.23
N THR A 109 9.94 16.11 2.21
CA THR A 109 10.70 17.37 2.24
C THR A 109 9.72 18.53 2.10
N GLU A 110 10.00 19.65 2.77
CA GLU A 110 9.24 20.88 2.61
C GLU A 110 9.04 21.20 1.12
N GLY A 111 7.78 21.42 0.71
CA GLY A 111 7.42 21.70 -0.69
C GLY A 111 6.99 20.50 -1.53
N THR A 112 6.85 19.31 -0.93
CA THR A 112 6.26 18.15 -1.61
C THR A 112 4.79 18.45 -1.97
N PRO A 113 4.33 18.15 -3.21
CA PRO A 113 2.93 18.28 -3.56
C PRO A 113 2.05 17.39 -2.66
N ASN A 114 0.78 17.75 -2.57
CA ASN A 114 -0.26 16.98 -1.90
C ASN A 114 -1.16 16.30 -2.94
N VAL A 115 -1.59 15.09 -2.64
CA VAL A 115 -2.72 14.46 -3.33
C VAL A 115 -4.00 14.87 -2.62
N TYR A 116 -5.01 15.28 -3.37
CA TYR A 116 -6.31 15.66 -2.84
C TYR A 116 -7.41 14.77 -3.40
N PHE A 117 -8.45 14.60 -2.58
CA PHE A 117 -9.67 13.89 -2.92
C PHE A 117 -10.82 14.88 -2.87
N VAL A 118 -11.51 15.07 -4.00
CA VAL A 118 -12.60 16.04 -4.09
C VAL A 118 -13.83 15.36 -4.68
N ARG A 119 -14.96 15.49 -3.99
CA ARG A 119 -16.25 14.99 -4.44
C ARG A 119 -17.07 16.08 -5.10
N GLN A 120 -17.65 15.76 -6.26
CA GLN A 120 -18.63 16.63 -6.91
C GLN A 120 -20.05 16.26 -6.51
N ALA A 121 -21.01 17.13 -6.81
CA ALA A 121 -22.44 16.88 -6.55
C ALA A 121 -23.00 15.62 -7.23
N SER A 122 -22.37 15.14 -8.31
CA SER A 122 -22.72 13.86 -8.95
C SER A 122 -22.31 12.64 -8.13
N GLY A 123 -21.53 12.83 -7.06
CA GLY A 123 -20.97 11.79 -6.21
C GLY A 123 -19.62 11.26 -6.69
N LEU A 124 -19.14 11.66 -7.88
CA LEU A 124 -17.83 11.26 -8.39
C LEU A 124 -16.70 11.89 -7.57
N ILE A 125 -15.63 11.12 -7.39
CA ILE A 125 -14.45 11.51 -6.63
C ILE A 125 -13.30 11.77 -7.61
N LYS A 126 -12.68 12.94 -7.48
CA LYS A 126 -11.44 13.29 -8.15
C LYS A 126 -10.25 12.91 -7.30
N ILE A 127 -9.23 12.34 -7.92
CA ILE A 127 -7.91 12.17 -7.30
C ILE A 127 -6.91 12.99 -8.10
N GLY A 128 -6.27 13.99 -7.49
CA GLY A 128 -5.34 14.86 -8.18
C GLY A 128 -4.18 15.35 -7.30
N VAL A 129 -3.15 15.92 -7.93
CA VAL A 129 -1.96 16.46 -7.25
C VAL A 129 -1.94 17.99 -7.30
N THR A 130 -1.53 18.63 -6.22
CA THR A 130 -1.29 20.08 -6.19
C THR A 130 -0.18 20.47 -5.22
N ARG A 131 0.59 21.51 -5.55
CA ARG A 131 1.51 22.16 -4.60
C ARG A 131 0.84 23.29 -3.80
N ASN A 132 -0.35 23.72 -4.23
CA ASN A 132 -1.13 24.78 -3.58
C ASN A 132 -2.61 24.39 -3.62
N LEU A 133 -3.09 23.82 -2.51
CA LEU A 133 -4.46 23.31 -2.42
C LEU A 133 -5.51 24.43 -2.48
N PRO A 134 -5.39 25.56 -1.74
CA PRO A 134 -6.36 26.65 -1.84
C PRO A 134 -6.53 27.19 -3.26
N ALA A 135 -5.42 27.47 -3.96
CA ALA A 135 -5.47 27.98 -5.34
C ALA A 135 -6.08 26.95 -6.31
N ARG A 136 -5.80 25.66 -6.10
CA ARG A 136 -6.33 24.59 -6.94
C ARG A 136 -7.83 24.39 -6.73
N LEU A 137 -8.31 24.39 -5.49
CA LEU A 137 -9.73 24.30 -5.19
C LEU A 137 -10.50 25.47 -5.79
N ALA A 138 -9.98 26.69 -5.68
CA ALA A 138 -10.57 27.87 -6.32
C ALA A 138 -10.66 27.72 -7.85
N GLN A 139 -9.61 27.20 -8.50
CA GLN A 139 -9.61 26.96 -9.95
C GLN A 139 -10.63 25.89 -10.37
N LEU A 140 -10.73 24.79 -9.61
CA LEU A 140 -11.69 23.73 -9.89
C LEU A 140 -13.14 24.20 -9.71
N GLN A 141 -13.38 25.11 -8.75
CA GLN A 141 -14.68 25.72 -8.49
C GLN A 141 -15.11 26.69 -9.59
N LEU A 142 -14.17 27.38 -10.26
CA LEU A 142 -14.46 28.29 -11.37
C LEU A 142 -14.90 27.57 -12.66
N GLY A 143 -14.60 26.27 -12.80
CA GLY A 143 -14.96 25.46 -13.96
C GLY A 143 -16.30 24.73 -13.86
N GLY A 144 -17.02 24.85 -12.72
CA GLY A 144 -18.25 24.10 -12.47
C GLY A 144 -19.26 24.87 -11.62
N ASP A 145 -20.54 24.70 -11.91
CA ASP A 145 -21.65 25.48 -11.34
C ASP A 145 -22.07 25.03 -9.92
N ARG A 146 -21.33 24.11 -9.28
CA ARG A 146 -21.69 23.50 -7.98
C ARG A 146 -20.49 23.34 -7.05
N PRO A 147 -20.67 23.48 -5.72
CA PRO A 147 -19.59 23.37 -4.75
C PRO A 147 -18.93 21.99 -4.77
N LEU A 148 -17.60 21.99 -4.68
CA LEU A 148 -16.75 20.82 -4.54
C LEU A 148 -16.53 20.53 -3.05
N GLU A 149 -16.71 19.27 -2.65
CA GLU A 149 -16.45 18.82 -1.28
C GLU A 149 -15.03 18.25 -1.21
N LEU A 150 -14.14 18.88 -0.43
CA LEU A 150 -12.82 18.32 -0.15
C LEU A 150 -13.01 17.16 0.84
N MET A 151 -12.75 15.95 0.39
CA MET A 151 -12.86 14.76 1.23
C MET A 151 -11.59 14.51 2.04
N GLY A 152 -10.44 15.00 1.56
CA GLY A 152 -9.19 14.81 2.27
C GLY A 152 -7.93 15.10 1.45
N VAL A 153 -6.81 15.19 2.15
CA VAL A 153 -5.46 15.45 1.61
C VAL A 153 -4.46 14.41 2.10
N LEU A 154 -3.77 13.77 1.18
CA LEU A 154 -2.68 12.84 1.46
C LEU A 154 -1.35 13.48 1.04
N SER A 155 -0.35 13.48 1.92
CA SER A 155 1.02 13.87 1.57
C SER A 155 1.52 12.99 0.41
N GLY A 156 1.88 13.60 -0.72
CA GLY A 156 2.26 12.82 -1.90
C GLY A 156 2.22 13.56 -3.24
N GLY A 157 3.18 13.22 -4.10
CA GLY A 157 3.29 13.80 -5.45
C GLY A 157 2.63 12.98 -6.55
N PHE A 158 3.04 13.22 -7.80
CA PHE A 158 2.57 12.52 -8.99
C PHE A 158 2.71 10.99 -8.94
N ALA A 159 3.73 10.48 -8.24
CA ALA A 159 3.88 9.04 -8.04
C ALA A 159 2.76 8.43 -7.19
N THR A 160 2.29 9.18 -6.19
CA THR A 160 1.16 8.81 -5.31
C THR A 160 -0.13 8.78 -6.10
N GLU A 161 -0.42 9.85 -6.84
CA GLU A 161 -1.63 9.95 -7.64
C GLU A 161 -1.71 8.85 -8.72
N GLY A 162 -0.65 8.67 -9.52
CA GLY A 162 -0.65 7.64 -10.57
C GLY A 162 -0.71 6.21 -10.03
N MET A 163 -0.44 6.01 -8.74
CA MET A 163 -0.63 4.74 -8.05
C MET A 163 -2.06 4.58 -7.52
N LEU A 164 -2.64 5.63 -6.91
CA LEU A 164 -4.05 5.63 -6.53
C LEU A 164 -4.96 5.40 -7.73
N HIS A 165 -4.63 6.00 -8.88
CA HIS A 165 -5.34 5.76 -10.14
C HIS A 165 -5.30 4.31 -10.60
N ARG A 166 -4.16 3.63 -10.40
CA ARG A 166 -4.03 2.19 -10.70
C ARG A 166 -4.75 1.32 -9.67
N LEU A 167 -4.68 1.70 -8.40
CA LEU A 167 -5.33 1.01 -7.28
C LEU A 167 -6.85 1.02 -7.44
N PHE A 168 -7.42 2.15 -7.88
CA PHE A 168 -8.86 2.34 -8.08
C PHE A 168 -9.28 2.30 -9.55
N ALA A 169 -8.48 1.70 -10.43
CA ALA A 169 -8.75 1.65 -11.87
C ALA A 169 -10.10 0.99 -12.20
N GLU A 170 -10.56 0.04 -11.38
CA GLU A 170 -11.87 -0.61 -11.52
C GLU A 170 -13.05 0.35 -11.27
N SER A 171 -12.83 1.44 -10.54
CA SER A 171 -13.79 2.50 -10.26
C SER A 171 -13.61 3.71 -11.19
N ALA A 172 -12.63 3.71 -12.10
CA ALA A 172 -12.34 4.84 -12.95
C ALA A 172 -13.44 5.06 -14.01
N VAL A 173 -13.96 6.29 -14.08
CA VAL A 173 -15.00 6.71 -15.05
C VAL A 173 -14.38 7.41 -16.25
N GLY A 174 -13.18 7.97 -16.08
CA GLY A 174 -12.39 8.59 -17.16
C GLY A 174 -11.50 9.72 -16.65
N GLY A 175 -10.25 9.75 -17.11
CA GLY A 175 -9.26 10.73 -16.64
C GLY A 175 -8.96 10.58 -15.15
N GLU A 176 -9.17 11.64 -14.39
CA GLU A 176 -8.89 11.71 -12.94
C GLU A 176 -10.14 11.42 -12.07
N TRP A 177 -11.21 10.86 -12.64
CA TRP A 177 -12.52 10.69 -11.99
C TRP A 177 -12.88 9.23 -11.71
N PHE A 178 -13.40 9.00 -10.50
CA PHE A 178 -13.70 7.68 -9.95
C PHE A 178 -15.11 7.64 -9.35
N THR A 179 -15.78 6.48 -9.44
CA THR A 179 -17.00 6.20 -8.67
C THR A 179 -16.66 6.01 -7.18
N PRO A 180 -17.56 6.37 -6.26
CA PRO A 180 -17.34 6.23 -4.82
C PRO A 180 -17.53 4.76 -4.38
N SER A 181 -16.59 3.89 -4.77
CA SER A 181 -16.61 2.50 -4.34
C SER A 181 -16.33 2.38 -2.84
N PRO A 182 -16.86 1.34 -2.16
CA PRO A 182 -16.63 1.14 -0.72
C PRO A 182 -15.15 1.18 -0.34
N ARG A 183 -14.31 0.52 -1.14
CA ARG A 183 -12.85 0.50 -0.98
C ARG A 183 -12.17 1.87 -1.12
N LEU A 184 -12.67 2.74 -2.00
CA LEU A 184 -12.14 4.11 -2.14
C LEU A 184 -12.56 4.99 -0.96
N LEU A 185 -13.80 4.83 -0.48
CA LEU A 185 -14.32 5.57 0.66
C LEU A 185 -13.62 5.18 1.96
N GLU A 186 -13.47 3.87 2.22
CA GLU A 186 -12.71 3.35 3.36
C GLU A 186 -11.26 3.83 3.33
N PHE A 187 -10.62 3.80 2.15
CA PHE A 187 -9.25 4.33 2.01
C PHE A 187 -9.15 5.81 2.43
N ILE A 188 -10.10 6.63 1.97
CA ILE A 188 -10.14 8.06 2.32
C ILE A 188 -10.35 8.24 3.82
N GLU A 189 -11.27 7.50 4.42
CA GLU A 189 -11.58 7.60 5.85
C GLU A 189 -10.41 7.17 6.75
N GLU A 190 -9.70 6.10 6.37
CA GLU A 190 -8.64 5.52 7.20
C GLU A 190 -7.28 6.23 7.06
N ASN A 191 -7.02 6.88 5.92
CA ASN A 191 -5.65 7.31 5.56
C ASN A 191 -5.50 8.82 5.44
N ILE A 192 -6.54 9.59 5.74
CA ILE A 192 -6.56 11.02 5.40
C ILE A 192 -7.01 11.89 6.56
N GLU A 193 -6.24 12.94 6.84
CA GLU A 193 -6.65 14.01 7.74
C GLU A 193 -7.79 14.80 7.08
N VAL A 194 -8.97 14.77 7.71
CA VAL A 194 -10.10 15.61 7.32
C VAL A 194 -9.67 17.06 7.57
N ALA A 195 -9.51 17.84 6.51
CA ALA A 195 -9.22 19.27 6.64
C ALA A 195 -10.46 19.95 7.22
N GLY A 196 -10.45 20.16 8.54
CA GLY A 196 -11.44 20.97 9.27
C GLY A 196 -11.33 22.45 8.95
#